data_AF-K9V8T5-F1
#
_entry.id   AF-K9V8T5-F1
#
_cell.length_a   1.000
_cell.length_b   1.000
_cell.length_c   1.000
_cell.angle_alpha   90.00
_cell.angle_beta   90.00
_cell.angle_gamma   90.00
#
_symmetry.space_group_name_H-M   'P 1'
#
loop_
_entity.id
_entity.type
_entity.pdbx_description
1 polymer ?
#
loop_
_entity_poly.entity_id
_entity_poly.type
_entity_poly.pdbx_seq_one_letter_code
_entity_poly.pdbx_strand_id
1 'polypeptide(L)'
;MKKPNFVKFLTVILMSVAGVGLVGGSFFINRHFSENNESNLIVKDAAQYKKILNQTWLNKTQIKHFPQEIPVDATNTRFIYSPGYLNGGNILQLRIKQPLAKIKKLQSQYQAAAKRKYRGGSTNDHVNLPNGVPTTFFYTSGEDSSQDFPSTSEILVLGVEDRGREGFKWNHGSSYGVAVDDSVSEIVYWAESW
;
A
#
# COMPACT_ATOMS: atom_id res chain seq x y z
N MET A 1 26.93 -32.01 68.42
CA MET A 1 26.51 -30.62 68.12
C MET A 1 25.73 -30.61 66.81
N LYS A 2 24.44 -30.24 66.87
CA LYS A 2 23.49 -30.25 65.75
C LYS A 2 23.74 -29.02 64.87
N LYS A 3 23.98 -29.21 63.57
CA LYS A 3 23.84 -28.14 62.57
C LYS A 3 22.44 -28.23 61.94
N PRO A 4 21.74 -27.11 61.72
CA PRO A 4 20.29 -27.11 61.59
C PRO A 4 19.86 -27.33 60.13
N ASN A 5 18.71 -27.99 59.97
CA ASN A 5 17.99 -28.22 58.70
C ASN A 5 17.44 -26.92 58.06
N PHE A 6 18.14 -25.79 58.20
CA PHE A 6 17.67 -24.48 57.77
C PHE A 6 17.84 -24.25 56.25
N VAL A 7 18.82 -24.91 55.63
CA VAL A 7 19.11 -24.72 54.20
C VAL A 7 18.10 -25.42 53.29
N LYS A 8 17.42 -26.48 53.78
CA LYS A 8 16.41 -27.20 52.97
C LYS A 8 15.04 -26.52 52.97
N PHE A 9 14.74 -25.66 53.96
CA PHE A 9 13.46 -24.96 54.03
C PHE A 9 13.43 -23.67 53.21
N LEU A 10 14.59 -23.01 53.00
CA LEU A 10 14.65 -21.76 52.24
C LEU A 10 14.44 -21.98 50.73
N THR A 11 14.84 -23.13 50.19
CA THR A 11 14.68 -23.45 48.75
C THR A 11 13.23 -23.76 48.37
N VAL A 12 12.43 -24.30 49.29
CA VAL A 12 11.01 -24.62 49.02
C VAL A 12 10.13 -23.37 49.08
N ILE A 13 10.44 -22.39 49.95
CA ILE A 13 9.68 -21.14 50.04
C ILE A 13 9.95 -20.23 48.83
N LEU A 14 11.19 -20.18 48.32
CA LEU A 14 11.49 -19.36 47.13
C LEU A 14 10.81 -19.87 45.84
N MET A 15 10.57 -21.18 45.72
CA MET A 15 9.81 -21.75 44.60
C MET A 15 8.28 -21.61 44.75
N SER A 16 7.78 -21.30 45.95
CA SER A 16 6.33 -21.19 46.19
C SER A 16 5.77 -19.78 45.95
N VAL A 17 6.61 -18.74 45.98
CA VAL A 17 6.19 -17.36 45.65
C VAL A 17 6.21 -17.09 44.14
N ALA A 18 6.95 -17.90 43.36
CA ALA A 18 6.88 -17.86 41.89
C ALA A 18 5.56 -18.42 41.32
N GLY A 19 4.79 -19.18 42.11
CA GLY A 19 3.58 -19.87 41.65
C GLY A 19 2.25 -19.14 41.89
N VAL A 20 2.20 -18.14 42.78
CA VAL A 20 0.92 -17.48 43.16
C VAL A 20 0.74 -16.10 42.52
N GLY A 21 1.75 -15.59 41.81
CA GLY A 21 1.61 -14.39 40.96
C GLY A 21 0.89 -14.62 39.62
N LEU A 22 0.58 -15.88 39.25
CA LEU A 22 0.13 -16.23 37.90
C LEU A 22 -1.37 -16.52 37.74
N VAL A 23 -2.17 -16.49 38.81
CA VAL A 23 -3.62 -16.79 38.71
C VAL A 23 -4.53 -15.62 39.14
N GLY A 24 -3.98 -14.58 39.79
CA GLY A 24 -4.74 -13.40 40.22
C GLY A 24 -4.54 -12.13 39.38
N GLY A 25 -3.54 -12.09 38.49
CA GLY A 25 -3.30 -10.95 37.59
C GLY A 25 -4.03 -11.06 36.23
N SER A 26 -4.59 -12.23 35.94
CA SER A 26 -5.07 -12.60 34.61
C SER A 26 -6.50 -12.14 34.28
N PHE A 27 -7.15 -11.34 35.14
CA PHE A 27 -8.51 -10.83 34.87
C PHE A 27 -8.60 -9.30 34.74
N PHE A 28 -7.52 -8.55 34.96
CA PHE A 28 -7.53 -7.08 34.87
C PHE A 28 -6.46 -6.46 33.96
N ILE A 29 -5.80 -7.26 33.11
CA ILE A 29 -4.91 -6.76 32.03
C ILE A 29 -5.45 -7.13 30.63
N ASN A 30 -6.75 -7.38 30.51
CA ASN A 30 -7.39 -7.66 29.21
C ASN A 30 -8.40 -6.58 28.76
N ARG A 31 -8.38 -5.38 29.37
CA ARG A 31 -9.24 -4.27 28.96
C ARG A 31 -8.51 -3.01 28.47
N HIS A 32 -7.21 -3.12 28.17
CA HIS A 32 -6.44 -2.05 27.51
C HIS A 32 -5.54 -2.50 26.35
N PHE A 33 -5.58 -3.78 25.97
CA PHE A 33 -4.97 -4.29 24.72
C PHE A 33 -6.02 -4.55 23.62
N SER A 34 -7.19 -3.89 23.71
CA SER A 34 -8.27 -4.00 22.73
C SER A 34 -8.49 -2.70 21.93
N GLU A 35 -7.45 -1.89 21.71
CA GLU A 35 -7.55 -0.67 20.89
C GLU A 35 -6.45 -0.50 19.83
N ASN A 36 -5.46 -1.40 19.71
CA ASN A 36 -4.37 -1.25 18.73
C ASN A 36 -4.32 -2.36 17.67
N ASN A 37 -5.45 -2.62 17.01
CA ASN A 37 -5.50 -3.41 15.76
C ASN A 37 -5.35 -2.51 14.50
N GLU A 38 -4.65 -1.37 14.59
CA GLU A 38 -4.60 -0.37 13.51
C GLU A 38 -3.53 -0.60 12.43
N SER A 39 -2.70 -1.64 12.49
CA SER A 39 -1.56 -1.78 11.57
C SER A 39 -1.74 -2.70 10.36
N ASN A 40 -2.98 -3.09 9.99
CA ASN A 40 -3.24 -4.03 8.87
C ASN A 40 -4.33 -3.56 7.88
N LEU A 41 -4.85 -2.34 8.01
CA LEU A 41 -6.09 -1.97 7.31
C LEU A 41 -5.79 -1.39 5.92
N ILE A 42 -5.91 -2.23 4.90
CA ILE A 42 -6.13 -1.75 3.52
C ILE A 42 -7.36 -0.84 3.55
N VAL A 43 -7.17 0.44 3.23
CA VAL A 43 -8.24 1.44 3.21
C VAL A 43 -8.84 1.47 1.81
N LYS A 44 -10.11 1.07 1.69
CA LYS A 44 -10.87 1.13 0.43
C LYS A 44 -11.91 2.27 0.39
N ASP A 45 -12.14 2.94 1.51
CA ASP A 45 -13.11 4.03 1.61
C ASP A 45 -12.59 5.31 0.93
N ALA A 46 -13.26 5.72 -0.14
CA ALA A 46 -12.92 6.92 -0.89
C ALA A 46 -13.07 8.22 -0.08
N ALA A 47 -13.85 8.24 1.01
CA ALA A 47 -13.94 9.40 1.89
C ALA A 47 -12.59 9.70 2.59
N GLN A 48 -11.73 8.69 2.74
CA GLN A 48 -10.38 8.84 3.31
C GLN A 48 -9.35 9.38 2.31
N TYR A 49 -9.70 9.46 1.01
CA TYR A 49 -8.79 9.85 -0.06
C TYR A 49 -8.00 11.13 0.25
N LYS A 50 -8.72 12.21 0.58
CA LYS A 50 -8.13 13.53 0.83
C LYS A 50 -7.20 13.50 2.03
N LYS A 51 -7.56 12.74 3.08
CA LYS A 51 -6.73 12.56 4.27
C LYS A 51 -5.43 11.84 3.89
N ILE A 52 -5.53 10.71 3.20
CA ILE A 52 -4.38 9.86 2.83
C ILE A 52 -3.42 10.61 1.90
N LEU A 53 -3.94 11.28 0.88
CA LEU A 53 -3.14 12.07 -0.08
C LEU A 53 -2.35 13.18 0.64
N ASN A 54 -2.99 13.91 1.56
CA ASN A 54 -2.38 15.07 2.18
C ASN A 54 -1.51 14.74 3.40
N GLN A 55 -1.90 13.76 4.22
CA GLN A 55 -1.28 13.54 5.53
C GLN A 55 -0.43 12.27 5.59
N THR A 56 -0.75 11.24 4.81
CA THR A 56 -0.13 9.93 4.98
C THR A 56 1.03 9.67 4.02
N TRP A 57 0.93 10.10 2.76
CA TRP A 57 2.01 9.89 1.79
C TRP A 57 3.15 10.91 1.98
N LEU A 58 4.35 10.44 2.32
CA LEU A 58 5.49 11.28 2.69
C LEU A 58 6.08 12.06 1.50
N ASN A 59 6.35 11.40 0.38
CA ASN A 59 6.97 12.03 -0.78
C ASN A 59 5.92 12.68 -1.69
N LYS A 60 5.69 13.98 -1.54
CA LYS A 60 4.67 14.73 -2.30
C LYS A 60 4.92 14.75 -3.81
N THR A 61 6.15 14.56 -4.28
CA THR A 61 6.46 14.50 -5.71
C THR A 61 5.81 13.27 -6.38
N GLN A 62 5.76 12.15 -5.67
CA GLN A 62 5.18 10.89 -6.19
C GLN A 62 3.66 10.92 -6.32
N ILE A 63 2.98 11.87 -5.67
CA ILE A 63 1.52 11.98 -5.67
C ILE A 63 1.01 13.30 -6.27
N LYS A 64 1.90 14.12 -6.84
CA LYS A 64 1.54 15.43 -7.42
C LYS A 64 0.57 15.31 -8.60
N HIS A 65 0.56 14.17 -9.29
CA HIS A 65 -0.34 13.91 -10.43
C HIS A 65 -1.74 13.46 -10.00
N PHE A 66 -1.96 13.15 -8.72
CA PHE A 66 -3.29 12.86 -8.22
C PHE A 66 -4.15 14.13 -8.16
N PRO A 67 -5.46 14.04 -8.43
CA PRO A 67 -6.35 15.19 -8.24
C PRO A 67 -6.46 15.52 -6.75
N GLN A 68 -6.38 16.80 -6.36
CA GLN A 68 -6.42 17.18 -4.93
C GLN A 68 -7.70 16.73 -4.21
N GLU A 69 -8.80 16.66 -4.94
CA GLU A 69 -10.09 16.12 -4.52
C GLU A 69 -10.63 15.21 -5.63
N ILE A 70 -11.47 14.23 -5.26
CA ILE A 70 -12.17 13.43 -6.27
C ILE A 70 -13.09 14.38 -7.05
N PRO A 71 -12.96 14.47 -8.40
CA PRO A 71 -13.79 15.38 -9.19
C PRO A 71 -15.29 15.15 -8.97
N VAL A 72 -16.07 16.23 -8.89
CA VAL A 72 -17.52 16.15 -8.64
C VAL A 72 -18.30 15.40 -9.71
N ASP A 73 -17.75 15.32 -10.92
CA ASP A 73 -18.30 14.58 -12.05
C ASP A 73 -17.69 13.18 -12.21
N ALA A 74 -16.90 12.73 -11.23
CA ALA A 74 -16.36 11.38 -11.22
C ALA A 74 -17.45 10.35 -10.87
N THR A 75 -17.49 9.27 -11.63
CA THR A 75 -18.35 8.12 -11.35
C THR A 75 -17.50 6.85 -11.21
N ASN A 76 -18.10 5.78 -10.68
CA ASN A 76 -17.40 4.50 -10.44
C ASN A 76 -16.06 4.68 -9.70
N THR A 77 -16.07 5.53 -8.67
CA THR A 77 -14.87 5.83 -7.89
C THR A 77 -14.49 4.62 -7.07
N ARG A 78 -13.25 4.14 -7.25
CA ARG A 78 -12.64 3.08 -6.44
C ARG A 78 -11.31 3.56 -5.93
N PHE A 79 -11.07 3.33 -4.65
CA PHE A 79 -9.88 3.79 -3.97
C PHE A 79 -9.25 2.63 -3.21
N ILE A 80 -7.93 2.59 -3.17
CA ILE A 80 -7.20 1.70 -2.28
C ILE A 80 -5.93 2.38 -1.78
N TYR A 81 -5.69 2.24 -0.50
CA TYR A 81 -4.44 2.59 0.15
C TYR A 81 -4.00 1.44 1.05
N SER A 82 -2.74 1.04 0.91
CA SER A 82 -2.10 0.06 1.79
C SER A 82 -0.84 0.69 2.39
N PRO A 83 -0.80 0.94 3.71
CA PRO A 83 0.44 1.29 4.40
C PRO A 83 1.32 0.03 4.42
N GLY A 84 2.37 0.02 3.62
CA GLY A 84 3.27 -1.13 3.47
C GLY A 84 3.90 -1.51 4.80
N TYR A 85 3.71 -2.76 5.23
CA TYR A 85 4.40 -3.37 6.36
C TYR A 85 4.76 -4.83 5.99
N LEU A 86 5.87 -5.36 6.53
CA LEU A 86 6.39 -6.73 6.27
C LEU A 86 6.72 -7.03 4.80
N ASN A 87 7.57 -6.19 4.18
CA ASN A 87 8.10 -6.35 2.81
C ASN A 87 7.11 -6.08 1.66
N GLY A 88 5.86 -5.71 1.94
CA GLY A 88 4.93 -5.17 0.96
C GLY A 88 5.08 -3.65 0.87
N GLY A 89 5.28 -3.11 -0.34
CA GLY A 89 5.36 -1.68 -0.55
C GLY A 89 4.09 -0.92 -0.14
N ASN A 90 4.23 0.40 0.02
CA ASN A 90 3.10 1.32 0.11
C ASN A 90 2.38 1.38 -1.23
N ILE A 91 1.05 1.23 -1.22
CA ILE A 91 0.21 1.30 -2.42
C ILE A 91 -0.79 2.43 -2.25
N LEU A 92 -0.93 3.26 -3.28
CA LEU A 92 -2.00 4.23 -3.41
C LEU A 92 -2.55 4.16 -4.83
N GLN A 93 -3.84 3.85 -4.98
CA GLN A 93 -4.49 3.82 -6.29
C GLN A 93 -5.90 4.43 -6.23
N LEU A 94 -6.19 5.35 -7.14
CA LEU A 94 -7.49 5.96 -7.34
C LEU A 94 -7.94 5.69 -8.77
N ARG A 95 -9.07 4.99 -8.92
CA ARG A 95 -9.74 4.74 -10.20
C ARG A 95 -11.02 5.55 -10.26
N ILE A 96 -11.21 6.29 -11.34
CA ILE A 96 -12.41 7.09 -11.59
C ILE A 96 -12.80 7.04 -13.07
N LYS A 97 -14.10 7.19 -13.34
CA LYS A 97 -14.61 7.54 -14.66
C LYS A 97 -15.00 9.00 -14.71
N GLN A 98 -14.74 9.65 -15.83
CA GLN A 98 -15.10 11.05 -16.09
C GLN A 98 -15.61 11.21 -17.52
N PRO A 99 -16.23 12.35 -17.89
CA PRO A 99 -16.62 12.61 -19.27
C PRO A 99 -15.47 12.34 -20.26
N LEU A 100 -15.76 11.63 -21.36
CA LEU A 100 -14.75 11.18 -22.33
C LEU A 100 -13.82 12.31 -22.81
N ALA A 101 -14.37 13.51 -23.03
CA ALA A 101 -13.58 14.68 -23.42
C ALA A 101 -12.51 15.06 -22.38
N LYS A 102 -12.80 14.92 -21.08
CA LYS A 102 -11.82 15.12 -20.00
C LYS A 102 -10.78 14.01 -19.97
N ILE A 103 -11.20 12.75 -20.12
CA ILE A 103 -10.29 11.60 -20.16
C ILE A 103 -9.31 11.72 -21.31
N LYS A 104 -9.77 12.04 -22.52
CA LYS A 104 -8.90 12.27 -23.68
C LYS A 104 -7.90 13.40 -23.45
N LYS A 105 -8.35 14.51 -22.84
CA LYS A 105 -7.45 15.62 -22.47
C LYS A 105 -6.39 15.19 -21.46
N LEU A 106 -6.78 14.45 -20.42
CA LEU A 106 -5.85 13.91 -19.42
C LEU A 106 -4.88 12.92 -20.06
N GLN A 107 -5.35 12.05 -20.95
CA GLN A 107 -4.51 11.12 -21.69
C GLN A 107 -3.42 11.87 -22.47
N SER A 108 -3.79 12.85 -23.29
CA SER A 108 -2.80 13.64 -24.04
C SER A 108 -1.81 14.37 -23.13
N GLN A 109 -2.28 14.92 -22.01
CA GLN A 109 -1.42 15.57 -21.01
C GLN A 109 -0.40 14.59 -20.43
N TYR A 110 -0.84 13.40 -19.99
CA TYR A 110 0.06 12.41 -19.39
C TYR A 110 0.94 11.72 -20.42
N GLN A 111 0.48 11.55 -21.66
CA GLN A 111 1.33 11.06 -22.76
C GLN A 111 2.51 11.98 -23.03
N ALA A 112 2.35 13.30 -22.87
CA ALA A 112 3.42 14.27 -23.04
C ALA A 112 4.39 14.27 -21.84
N ALA A 113 3.91 13.96 -20.63
CA ALA A 113 4.71 13.94 -19.41
C ALA A 113 5.38 12.58 -19.11
N ALA A 114 4.88 11.50 -19.71
CA ALA A 114 5.33 10.13 -19.41
C ALA A 114 6.77 9.87 -19.84
N LYS A 115 7.54 9.29 -18.93
CA LYS A 115 8.91 8.83 -19.17
C LYS A 115 8.94 7.44 -19.80
N ARG A 116 7.92 6.61 -19.53
CA ARG A 116 7.71 5.28 -20.13
C ARG A 116 6.23 5.07 -20.44
N LYS A 117 5.96 4.25 -21.47
CA LYS A 117 4.61 3.94 -21.94
C LYS A 117 4.49 2.44 -22.18
N TYR A 118 3.39 1.86 -21.73
CA TYR A 118 3.03 0.46 -21.96
C TYR A 118 1.53 0.34 -22.32
N ARG A 119 1.09 -0.87 -22.67
CA ARG A 119 -0.32 -1.19 -22.93
C ARG A 119 -0.74 -2.43 -22.16
N GLY A 120 -1.83 -2.31 -21.41
CA GLY A 120 -2.37 -3.38 -20.55
C GLY A 120 -1.35 -3.97 -19.59
N GLY A 121 -1.61 -5.19 -19.12
CA GLY A 121 -0.68 -5.96 -18.28
C GLY A 121 -0.50 -5.39 -16.88
N SER A 122 0.49 -5.91 -16.16
CA SER A 122 0.86 -5.45 -14.82
C SER A 122 2.37 -5.21 -14.71
N THR A 123 2.83 -4.80 -13.52
CA THR A 123 4.25 -4.57 -13.25
C THR A 123 5.13 -5.78 -13.61
N ASN A 124 4.62 -7.01 -13.46
CA ASN A 124 5.33 -8.24 -13.82
C ASN A 124 5.59 -8.33 -15.33
N ASP A 125 4.65 -7.88 -16.17
CA ASP A 125 4.86 -7.85 -17.62
C ASP A 125 5.88 -6.77 -17.98
N HIS A 126 5.70 -5.58 -17.42
CA HIS A 126 6.47 -4.40 -17.81
C HIS A 126 7.94 -4.46 -17.41
N VAL A 127 8.25 -5.00 -16.23
CA VAL A 127 9.63 -5.11 -15.74
C VAL A 127 10.46 -6.11 -16.55
N ASN A 128 9.81 -7.12 -17.12
CA ASN A 128 10.45 -8.18 -17.92
C ASN A 128 10.73 -7.76 -19.38
N LEU A 129 10.26 -6.59 -19.81
CA LEU A 129 10.60 -6.02 -21.11
C LEU A 129 12.04 -5.47 -21.14
N PRO A 130 12.68 -5.36 -22.32
CA PRO A 130 13.98 -4.70 -22.45
C PRO A 130 13.93 -3.25 -21.91
N ASN A 131 14.79 -2.94 -20.95
CA ASN A 131 14.77 -1.66 -20.21
C ASN A 131 13.42 -1.35 -19.55
N GLY A 132 12.68 -2.39 -19.17
CA GLY A 132 11.43 -2.33 -18.42
C GLY A 132 11.61 -1.63 -17.08
N VAL A 133 10.55 -0.98 -16.61
CA VAL A 133 10.50 -0.35 -15.30
C VAL A 133 9.26 -0.85 -14.56
N PRO A 134 9.32 -0.97 -13.23
CA PRO A 134 8.16 -1.36 -12.43
C PRO A 134 7.03 -0.35 -12.57
N THR A 135 5.82 -0.86 -12.78
CA THR A 135 4.58 -0.07 -12.81
C THR A 135 3.79 -0.32 -11.53
N THR A 136 2.57 -0.83 -11.66
CA THR A 136 1.61 -1.14 -10.60
C THR A 136 0.80 -2.36 -11.03
N PHE A 137 0.18 -3.03 -10.07
CA PHE A 137 -0.93 -3.96 -10.35
C PHE A 137 -2.25 -3.18 -10.37
N PHE A 138 -3.27 -3.74 -11.02
CA PHE A 138 -4.60 -3.14 -11.09
C PHE A 138 -5.42 -3.41 -9.81
N TYR A 139 -4.96 -2.92 -8.66
CA TYR A 139 -5.56 -3.17 -7.35
C TYR A 139 -7.02 -2.73 -7.19
N THR A 140 -7.52 -1.86 -8.08
CA THR A 140 -8.92 -1.38 -8.11
C THR A 140 -9.79 -2.12 -9.13
N SER A 141 -9.31 -3.23 -9.72
CA SER A 141 -10.08 -4.09 -10.64
C SER A 141 -11.26 -4.78 -9.95
N GLY A 142 -11.07 -5.25 -8.71
CA GLY A 142 -12.04 -6.00 -7.91
C GLY A 142 -11.39 -7.25 -7.30
N GLU A 143 -12.01 -7.86 -6.28
CA GLU A 143 -11.42 -9.01 -5.58
C GLU A 143 -11.34 -10.27 -6.47
N ASP A 144 -12.31 -10.46 -7.37
CA ASP A 144 -12.39 -11.62 -8.28
C ASP A 144 -11.87 -11.31 -9.70
N SER A 145 -11.15 -10.21 -9.87
CA SER A 145 -10.67 -9.76 -11.18
C SER A 145 -9.17 -9.97 -11.33
N SER A 146 -8.71 -10.12 -12.57
CA SER A 146 -7.27 -10.05 -12.85
C SER A 146 -6.70 -8.73 -12.29
N GLN A 147 -5.47 -8.80 -11.79
CA GLN A 147 -4.69 -7.63 -11.39
C GLN A 147 -3.92 -7.02 -12.58
N ASP A 148 -4.21 -7.46 -13.80
CA ASP A 148 -3.68 -6.86 -15.03
C ASP A 148 -4.63 -5.78 -15.55
N PHE A 149 -4.06 -4.71 -16.09
CA PHE A 149 -4.83 -3.73 -16.84
C PHE A 149 -5.31 -4.33 -18.18
N PRO A 150 -6.52 -3.99 -18.64
CA PRO A 150 -7.00 -4.34 -19.98
C PRO A 150 -6.02 -3.89 -21.07
N SER A 151 -5.92 -4.64 -22.17
CA SER A 151 -5.04 -4.30 -23.31
C SER A 151 -5.35 -2.96 -23.98
N THR A 152 -6.56 -2.44 -23.77
CA THR A 152 -7.02 -1.11 -24.18
C THR A 152 -6.43 0.03 -23.34
N SER A 153 -6.00 -0.25 -22.11
CA SER A 153 -5.44 0.73 -21.20
C SER A 153 -4.00 1.10 -21.59
N GLU A 154 -3.72 2.40 -21.65
CA GLU A 154 -2.37 2.93 -21.82
C GLU A 154 -1.77 3.23 -20.45
N ILE A 155 -0.64 2.62 -20.14
CA ILE A 155 0.06 2.78 -18.87
C ILE A 155 1.18 3.81 -19.06
N LEU A 156 1.08 4.93 -18.35
CA LEU A 156 1.91 6.12 -18.50
C LEU A 156 2.70 6.35 -17.21
N VAL A 157 3.97 5.96 -17.22
CA VAL A 157 4.86 6.08 -16.05
C VAL A 157 5.45 7.48 -16.02
N LEU A 158 5.19 8.24 -14.96
CA LEU A 158 5.64 9.62 -14.79
C LEU A 158 6.98 9.70 -14.06
N GLY A 159 7.25 8.74 -13.18
CA GLY A 159 8.53 8.62 -12.50
C GLY A 159 8.77 7.22 -11.98
N VAL A 160 10.05 6.91 -11.89
CA VAL A 160 10.58 5.70 -11.27
C VAL A 160 11.90 6.08 -10.58
N GLU A 161 12.12 5.52 -9.41
CA GLU A 161 13.35 5.65 -8.64
C GLU A 161 13.82 4.26 -8.26
N ASP A 162 14.93 3.81 -8.84
CA ASP A 162 15.59 2.55 -8.46
C ASP A 162 16.44 2.80 -7.23
N ARG A 163 16.15 2.07 -6.14
CA ARG A 163 17.00 2.03 -4.94
C ARG A 163 17.59 0.64 -4.72
N GLY A 164 17.57 -0.19 -5.76
CA GLY A 164 18.26 -1.46 -5.80
C GLY A 164 19.78 -1.29 -5.88
N ARG A 165 20.46 -2.42 -6.09
CA ARG A 165 21.91 -2.48 -6.26
C ARG A 165 22.25 -2.99 -7.66
N GLU A 166 23.49 -2.82 -8.07
CA GLU A 166 23.97 -3.38 -9.34
C GLU A 166 23.69 -4.89 -9.42
N GLY A 167 23.16 -5.36 -10.54
CA GLY A 167 22.70 -6.74 -10.73
C GLY A 167 21.34 -7.09 -10.09
N PHE A 168 20.77 -6.22 -9.24
CA PHE A 168 19.48 -6.41 -8.56
C PHE A 168 18.66 -5.11 -8.59
N LYS A 169 18.38 -4.62 -9.81
CA LYS A 169 17.49 -3.47 -10.01
C LYS A 169 16.10 -3.75 -9.46
N TRP A 170 15.39 -2.71 -9.03
CA TRP A 170 14.00 -2.77 -8.59
C TRP A 170 13.74 -3.53 -7.30
N ASN A 171 14.77 -4.00 -6.59
CA ASN A 171 14.63 -4.66 -5.29
C ASN A 171 14.18 -3.69 -4.16
N HIS A 172 14.25 -2.38 -4.42
CA HIS A 172 13.61 -1.30 -3.68
C HIS A 172 13.39 -0.14 -4.63
N GLY A 173 12.47 0.75 -4.30
CA GLY A 173 12.25 1.96 -5.07
C GLY A 173 10.90 2.58 -4.91
N SER A 174 10.55 3.34 -5.93
CA SER A 174 9.20 3.85 -6.10
C SER A 174 8.90 4.05 -7.56
N SER A 175 7.63 4.02 -7.89
CA SER A 175 7.16 4.43 -9.19
C SER A 175 5.77 5.03 -9.07
N TYR A 176 5.40 5.85 -10.04
CA TYR A 176 4.11 6.52 -10.04
C TYR A 176 3.70 6.93 -11.46
N GLY A 177 2.39 7.00 -11.68
CA GLY A 177 1.85 7.42 -12.95
C GLY A 177 0.35 7.23 -13.06
N VAL A 178 -0.12 7.05 -14.29
CA VAL A 178 -1.53 6.80 -14.60
C VAL A 178 -1.70 5.63 -15.57
N ALA A 179 -2.83 4.94 -15.49
CA ALA A 179 -3.37 4.13 -16.58
C ALA A 179 -4.62 4.82 -17.12
N VAL A 180 -4.74 4.95 -18.43
CA VAL A 180 -5.89 5.62 -19.07
C VAL A 180 -6.52 4.69 -20.09
N ASP A 181 -7.84 4.54 -20.01
CA ASP A 181 -8.62 3.77 -20.97
C ASP A 181 -9.78 4.63 -21.48
N ASP A 182 -9.61 5.18 -22.68
CA ASP A 182 -10.60 6.08 -23.29
C ASP A 182 -11.82 5.32 -23.81
N SER A 183 -11.71 4.01 -24.08
CA SER A 183 -12.82 3.16 -24.53
C SER A 183 -13.92 3.03 -23.46
N VAL A 184 -13.53 3.11 -22.18
CA VAL A 184 -14.45 3.06 -21.03
C VAL A 184 -14.47 4.35 -20.20
N SER A 185 -13.85 5.42 -20.73
CA SER A 185 -13.74 6.75 -20.10
C SER A 185 -13.19 6.72 -18.68
N GLU A 186 -12.07 6.03 -18.49
CA GLU A 186 -11.49 5.73 -17.19
C GLU A 186 -10.04 6.19 -17.06
N ILE A 187 -9.68 6.61 -15.85
CA ILE A 187 -8.29 6.86 -15.47
C ILE A 187 -8.03 6.26 -14.09
N VAL A 188 -6.87 5.64 -13.95
CA VAL A 188 -6.34 5.07 -12.72
C VAL A 188 -5.05 5.79 -12.37
N TYR A 189 -5.04 6.54 -11.28
CA TYR A 189 -3.85 7.15 -10.70
C TYR A 189 -3.20 6.17 -9.76
N TRP A 190 -1.88 6.06 -9.80
CA TRP A 190 -1.16 5.18 -8.88
C TRP A 190 0.15 5.81 -8.40
N ALA A 191 0.55 5.42 -7.20
CA ALA A 191 1.87 5.62 -6.63
C ALA A 191 2.21 4.42 -5.75
N GLU A 192 3.42 3.90 -5.90
CA GLU A 192 3.93 2.78 -5.13
C GLU A 192 5.35 3.05 -4.64
N SER A 193 5.69 2.51 -3.47
CA SER A 193 7.05 2.52 -2.94
C SER A 193 7.32 1.22 -2.21
N TRP A 194 8.42 0.55 -2.51
CA TRP A 194 8.80 -0.77 -1.96
C TRP A 194 10.31 -0.82 -1.64
#